data_AF-A0A7K2Z3R9-F1
#
_entry.id   AF-A0A7K2Z3R9-F1
#
_cell.length_a   1.000
_cell.length_b   1.000
_cell.length_c   1.000
_cell.angle_alpha   90.00
_cell.angle_beta   90.00
_cell.angle_gamma   90.00
#
_symmetry.space_group_name_H-M   'P 1'
#
loop_
_entity.id
_entity.type
_entity.pdbx_description
1 polymer ?
#
loop_
_entity_poly.entity_id
_entity_poly.type
_entity_poly.pdbx_seq_one_letter_code
_entity_poly.pdbx_strand_id
1 'polypeptide(L)' 'MTWTPAQRAQKIRDMEAAVTRFDAAASTAHRTANDRTADPETRALYARMEAAHREEAAGLRATIRAVSQGAGPTAYGYR' A
#
# COMPACT_ATOMS: atom_id res chain seq x y z
N MET A 1 -6.64 2.81 25.35
CA MET A 1 -7.96 3.08 24.73
C MET A 1 -8.22 1.96 23.71
N THR A 2 -9.16 1.06 23.97
CA THR A 2 -9.40 -0.13 23.14
C THR A 2 -10.49 0.17 22.11
N TRP A 3 -10.20 -0.01 20.82
CA TRP A 3 -11.20 0.21 19.76
C TRP A 3 -12.37 -0.76 19.87
N THR A 4 -13.58 -0.25 19.68
CA THR A 4 -14.80 -1.06 19.56
C THR A 4 -14.73 -1.94 18.29
N PRO A 5 -15.47 -3.05 18.23
CA PRO A 5 -15.54 -3.90 17.04
C PRO A 5 -15.91 -3.13 15.76
N ALA A 6 -16.84 -2.16 15.87
CA ALA A 6 -17.24 -1.31 14.76
C ALA A 6 -16.11 -0.38 14.28
N GLN A 7 -15.32 0.19 15.20
CA GLN A 7 -14.16 1.02 14.87
C GLN A 7 -13.06 0.22 14.18
N ARG A 8 -12.82 -1.04 14.61
CA ARG A 8 -11.87 -1.93 13.94
C ARG A 8 -12.31 -2.26 12.51
N ALA A 9 -13.58 -2.62 12.33
CA ALA A 9 -14.12 -2.92 11.01
C ALA A 9 -14.07 -1.72 10.07
N GLN A 10 -14.36 -0.51 10.57
CA GLN A 10 -14.22 0.71 9.77
C GLN A 10 -12.77 0.98 9.38
N LYS A 11 -11.83 0.85 10.33
CA LYS A 11 -10.41 1.04 10.02
C LYS A 11 -9.91 0.04 8.98
N ILE A 12 -10.34 -1.22 9.05
CA ILE A 12 -9.99 -2.24 8.05
C ILE A 12 -10.50 -1.82 6.67
N ARG A 13 -11.76 -1.40 6.54
CA ARG A 13 -12.31 -0.88 5.28
C ARG A 13 -11.55 0.33 4.75
N ASP A 14 -11.19 1.26 5.62
CA ASP A 14 -10.41 2.45 5.23
C ASP A 14 -9.00 2.06 4.73
N MET A 15 -8.36 1.09 5.39
CA MET A 15 -7.06 0.56 4.97
C MET A 15 -7.16 -0.19 3.63
N GLU A 16 -8.18 -1.03 3.43
CA GLU A 16 -8.44 -1.72 2.16
C GLU A 16 -8.71 -0.75 1.01
N ALA A 17 -9.48 0.31 1.27
CA ALA A 17 -9.76 1.36 0.30
C ALA A 17 -8.50 2.19 -0.02
N ALA A 18 -7.60 2.39 0.95
CA ALA A 18 -6.31 3.04 0.71
C ALA A 18 -5.39 2.16 -0.17
N VAL A 19 -5.28 0.86 0.13
CA VAL A 19 -4.54 -0.11 -0.70
C VAL A 19 -5.06 -0.07 -2.14
N THR A 20 -6.38 -0.14 -2.32
CA THR A 20 -7.01 -0.19 -3.65
C THR A 20 -6.70 1.07 -4.48
N ARG A 21 -6.78 2.26 -3.86
CA ARG A 21 -6.46 3.52 -4.55
C ARG A 21 -4.99 3.61 -4.90
N PHE A 22 -4.12 3.16 -4.01
CA PHE A 22 -2.68 3.15 -4.21
C PHE A 22 -2.28 2.20 -5.36
N ASP A 23 -2.83 0.97 -5.38
CA ASP A 23 -2.60 -0.01 -6.44
C ASP A 23 -3.07 0.49 -7.82
N ALA A 24 -4.22 1.19 -7.86
CA ALA A 24 -4.76 1.77 -9.09
C ALA A 24 -3.88 2.92 -9.63
N ALA A 25 -3.37 3.78 -8.74
CA ALA A 25 -2.47 4.88 -9.11
C ALA A 25 -1.13 4.36 -9.66
N ALA A 26 -0.52 3.39 -8.97
CA ALA A 26 0.72 2.75 -9.40
C ALA A 26 0.55 2.05 -10.76
N SER A 27 -0.55 1.30 -10.94
CA SER A 27 -0.85 0.62 -12.20
C SER A 27 -1.05 1.58 -13.38
N THR A 28 -1.63 2.76 -13.14
CA THR A 28 -1.88 3.78 -14.17
C THR A 28 -0.58 4.49 -14.58
N ALA A 29 0.25 4.84 -13.60
CA ALA A 29 1.57 5.40 -13.83
C ALA A 29 2.46 4.42 -14.60
N HIS A 30 2.43 3.14 -14.23
CA HIS A 30 3.24 2.11 -14.85
C HIS A 30 2.84 1.78 -16.30
N ARG A 31 1.53 1.72 -16.59
CA ARG A 31 1.04 1.60 -17.98
C ARG A 31 1.44 2.81 -18.82
N THR A 32 1.25 4.01 -18.29
CA THR A 32 1.61 5.25 -19.00
C THR A 32 3.10 5.30 -19.32
N ALA A 33 3.95 4.84 -18.41
CA ALA A 33 5.37 4.71 -18.63
C ALA A 33 5.70 3.70 -19.72
N ASN A 34 5.30 2.43 -19.53
CA ASN A 34 5.65 1.36 -20.47
C ASN A 34 5.08 1.58 -21.88
N ASP A 35 3.92 2.23 -22.02
CA ASP A 35 3.29 2.47 -23.32
C ASP A 35 3.85 3.72 -24.04
N ARG A 36 4.37 4.71 -23.30
CA ARG A 36 4.79 6.00 -23.89
C ARG A 36 6.30 6.27 -23.87
N THR A 37 7.09 5.55 -23.08
CA THR A 37 8.51 5.88 -22.90
C THR A 37 9.40 4.87 -23.62
N ALA A 38 9.97 5.29 -24.76
CA ALA A 38 11.06 4.57 -25.42
C ALA A 38 12.41 4.74 -24.69
N ASP A 39 12.47 5.68 -23.75
CA ASP A 39 13.67 6.02 -22.98
C ASP A 39 13.93 5.01 -21.83
N PRO A 40 15.10 4.33 -21.81
CA PRO A 40 15.47 3.36 -20.78
C PRO A 40 15.56 3.95 -19.37
N GLU A 41 15.95 5.22 -19.22
CA GLU A 41 16.11 5.86 -17.92
C GLU A 41 14.75 6.08 -17.25
N THR A 42 13.78 6.56 -18.03
CA THR A 42 12.39 6.69 -17.58
C THR A 42 11.81 5.32 -17.20
N ARG A 43 12.04 4.28 -18.00
CA ARG A 43 11.59 2.91 -17.67
C ARG A 43 12.21 2.39 -16.36
N ALA A 44 13.48 2.66 -16.12
CA ALA A 44 14.17 2.30 -14.89
C ALA A 44 13.61 3.06 -13.66
N LEU A 45 13.28 4.34 -13.80
CA LEU A 45 12.63 5.13 -12.75
C LEU A 45 11.27 4.53 -12.37
N TYR A 46 10.42 4.21 -13.35
CA TYR A 46 9.11 3.61 -13.09
C TYR A 46 9.20 2.21 -12.51
N ALA A 47 10.20 1.41 -12.88
CA ALA A 47 10.44 0.11 -12.26
C ALA A 47 10.85 0.24 -10.79
N ARG A 48 11.67 1.24 -10.44
CA ARG A 48 12.02 1.54 -9.03
C ARG A 48 10.81 2.02 -8.23
N MET A 49 9.97 2.87 -8.82
CA MET A 49 8.72 3.28 -8.19
C MET A 49 7.81 2.06 -7.95
N GLU A 50 7.65 1.18 -8.94
CA GLU A 50 6.85 -0.02 -8.80
C GLU A 50 7.35 -0.95 -7.68
N ALA A 51 8.67 -1.12 -7.57
CA ALA A 51 9.28 -1.89 -6.49
C ALA A 51 8.97 -1.28 -5.11
N ALA A 52 9.14 0.03 -4.95
CA ALA A 52 8.79 0.74 -3.72
C ALA A 52 7.29 0.64 -3.40
N HIS A 53 6.42 0.73 -4.41
CA HIS A 53 4.98 0.55 -4.25
C HIS A 53 4.63 -0.87 -3.76
N ARG A 54 5.29 -1.92 -4.29
CA ARG A 54 5.05 -3.30 -3.83
C ARG A 54 5.47 -3.50 -2.38
N GLU A 55 6.57 -2.90 -1.94
CA GLU A 55 7.04 -2.97 -0.56
C GLU A 55 6.06 -2.28 0.40
N GLU A 56 5.58 -1.09 0.05
CA GLU A 56 4.60 -0.35 0.85
C GLU A 56 3.25 -1.09 0.95
N ALA A 57 2.76 -1.65 -0.17
CA ALA A 57 1.56 -2.47 -0.20
C ALA A 57 1.70 -3.74 0.65
N ALA A 58 2.88 -4.37 0.66
CA ALA A 58 3.16 -5.53 1.51
C ALA A 58 3.13 -5.16 3.01
N GLY A 59 3.69 -4.02 3.39
CA GLY A 59 3.64 -3.50 4.76
C GLY A 59 2.20 -3.18 5.22
N LEU A 60 1.40 -2.58 4.35
CA LEU A 60 0.00 -2.27 4.64
C LEU A 60 -0.84 -3.55 4.79
N ARG A 61 -0.61 -4.57 3.94
CA ARG A 61 -1.25 -5.90 4.07
C ARG A 61 -0.84 -6.62 5.36
N ALA A 62 0.42 -6.53 5.76
CA ALA A 62 0.88 -7.07 7.04
C ALA A 62 0.21 -6.37 8.23
N THR A 63 0.04 -5.04 8.15
CA THR A 63 -0.67 -4.24 9.15
C THR A 63 -2.14 -4.64 9.26
N ILE A 64 -2.84 -4.77 8.12
CA ILE A 64 -4.23 -5.25 8.09
C ILE A 64 -4.33 -6.64 8.74
N ARG A 65 -3.42 -7.56 8.41
CA ARG A 65 -3.39 -8.91 8.98
C ARG A 65 -3.20 -8.87 10.50
N ALA A 66 -2.29 -8.04 11.02
CA ALA A 66 -2.06 -7.90 12.45
C ALA A 66 -3.31 -7.36 13.18
N VAL A 67 -3.95 -6.32 12.63
CA VAL A 67 -5.19 -5.74 13.18
C VAL A 67 -6.33 -6.77 13.19
N SER A 68 -6.48 -7.56 12.13
CA SER A 68 -7.49 -8.63 12.04
C SER A 68 -7.26 -9.77 13.03
N GLN A 69 -6.00 -10.03 13.42
CA GLN A 69 -5.65 -11.03 14.43
C GLN A 69 -5.79 -10.51 15.87
N GLY A 70 -6.26 -9.28 16.06
CA GLY A 70 -6.49 -8.71 17.39
C GLY A 70 -5.27 -8.04 18.01
N ALA A 71 -4.14 -7.94 17.29
CA ALA A 71 -3.08 -7.03 17.69
C ALA A 71 -3.63 -5.60 17.60
N GLY A 72 -3.62 -4.87 18.72
CA GLY A 72 -3.76 -3.41 18.66
C GLY A 72 -2.62 -2.83 17.82
N PRO A 73 -2.67 -1.54 17.43
CA PRO A 73 -1.55 -0.87 16.77
C PRO A 73 -0.35 -0.78 17.73
N THR A 74 0.36 -1.89 17.91
CA THR A 74 1.65 -1.94 18.58
C THR A 74 2.72 -1.79 17.52
N ALA A 75 3.36 -0.62 17.56
CA ALA A 75 4.67 -0.34 17.00
C ALA A 75 4.79 -0.44 15.48
N TYR A 76 4.32 0.61 14.78
CA TYR A 76 5.17 1.16 13.73
C TYR A 76 6.41 1.75 14.44
N GLY A 77 7.41 0.90 14.66
CA GLY A 77 8.74 1.32 15.06
C GLY A 77 9.41 1.98 13.86
N TYR A 78 9.18 3.28 13.69
CA TYR A 78 10.23 4.12 13.09
C TYR A 78 11.38 4.13 14.10
N ARG A 79 12.48 3.48 13.73
CA ARG A 79 13.78 3.65 14.35
C ARG A 79 14.77 4.05 13.28
#